data_AF-A0A268UAK6-F1
#
_entry.id   AF-A0A268UAK6-F1
#
_cell.length_a   1.000
_cell.length_b   1.000
_cell.length_c   1.000
_cell.angle_alpha   90.00
_cell.angle_beta   90.00
_cell.angle_gamma   90.00
#
_symmetry.space_group_name_H-M   'P 1'
#
loop_
_entity.id
_entity.type
_entity.pdbx_description
1 polymer ?
#
loop_
_entity_poly.entity_id
_entity_poly.type
_entity_poly.pdbx_seq_one_letter_code
_entity_poly.pdbx_strand_id
1 'polypeptide(L)'
;MNFRTITLASIYELQGFKNEALEIYKDILKKDPNNKEAQDAYNRLSEKPKTFEGVNLKAKDFFIKASTHQELKTFERWLMQWN
;
A
#
# COMPACT_ATOMS: atom_id res chain seq x y z
N MET A 1 28.29 -2.81 -8.08
CA MET A 1 27.41 -3.97 -8.30
C MET A 1 26.05 -3.65 -7.70
N ASN A 2 24.96 -3.79 -8.45
CA ASN A 2 23.62 -3.57 -7.92
C ASN A 2 23.07 -4.91 -7.41
N PHE A 3 23.13 -5.13 -6.09
CA PHE A 3 22.71 -6.40 -5.48
C PHE A 3 21.20 -6.42 -5.31
N ARG A 4 20.50 -7.13 -6.20
CA ARG A 4 19.06 -7.38 -6.09
C ARG A 4 18.83 -8.62 -5.23
N THR A 5 18.54 -8.39 -3.94
CA THR A 5 18.27 -9.43 -2.95
C THR A 5 16.87 -9.30 -2.39
N ILE A 6 16.34 -10.39 -1.86
CA ILE A 6 15.06 -10.42 -1.14
C ILE A 6 15.04 -9.37 -0.02
N THR A 7 16.10 -9.32 0.79
CA THR A 7 16.21 -8.39 1.92
C THR A 7 16.12 -6.94 1.46
N LEU A 8 16.78 -6.59 0.35
CA LEU A 8 16.71 -5.23 -0.19
C LEU A 8 15.28 -4.88 -0.62
N ALA A 9 14.62 -5.78 -1.36
CA ALA A 9 13.24 -5.57 -1.78
C ALA A 9 12.28 -5.42 -0.58
N SER A 10 12.46 -6.24 0.45
CA SER A 10 11.67 -6.20 1.68
C SER A 10 11.85 -4.88 2.44
N ILE A 11 13.08 -4.36 2.55
CA ILE A 11 13.34 -3.05 3.17
C ILE A 11 12.62 -1.94 2.40
N TYR A 12 12.71 -1.94 1.06
CA TYR A 12 12.06 -0.93 0.23
C TYR A 12 10.54 -0.99 0.36
N GLU A 13 9.98 -2.20 0.42
CA GLU A 13 8.56 -2.42 0.65
C GLU A 13 8.10 -1.85 2.00
N LEU A 14 8.84 -2.15 3.08
CA LEU A 14 8.56 -1.66 4.43
C LEU A 14 8.64 -0.14 4.53
N GLN A 15 9.51 0.49 3.74
CA GLN A 15 9.64 1.95 3.66
C GLN A 15 8.56 2.61 2.79
N GLY A 16 7.70 1.82 2.11
CA GLY A 16 6.65 2.31 1.24
C GLY A 16 7.08 2.53 -0.22
N PHE A 17 8.33 2.25 -0.57
CA PHE A 17 8.85 2.27 -1.96
C PHE A 17 8.39 1.03 -2.73
N LYS A 18 7.06 0.88 -2.85
CA LYS A 18 6.41 -0.34 -3.37
C LYS A 18 6.75 -0.62 -4.84
N ASN A 19 6.91 0.41 -5.66
CA ASN A 19 7.21 0.25 -7.08
C ASN A 19 8.65 -0.24 -7.26
N GLU A 20 9.59 0.34 -6.53
CA GLU A 20 11.00 -0.03 -6.54
C GLU A 20 11.20 -1.44 -5.98
N ALA A 21 10.52 -1.77 -4.88
CA ALA A 21 10.51 -3.13 -4.32
C ALA A 21 9.99 -4.15 -5.36
N LEU A 22 8.88 -3.84 -6.04
CA LEU A 22 8.28 -4.69 -7.06
C LEU A 22 9.25 -4.99 -8.22
N GLU A 23 10.02 -3.99 -8.68
CA GLU A 23 11.04 -4.20 -9.72
C GLU A 23 12.18 -5.11 -9.26
N ILE A 24 12.57 -5.05 -7.98
CA ILE A 24 13.57 -5.95 -7.42
C ILE A 24 13.02 -7.38 -7.34
N TYR A 25 11.79 -7.58 -6.85
CA TYR A 25 11.15 -8.90 -6.80
C TYR A 25 10.98 -9.52 -8.20
N LYS A 26 10.60 -8.72 -9.21
CA LYS A 26 10.57 -9.18 -10.62
C LYS A 26 11.93 -9.70 -11.09
N ASP A 27 13.00 -8.97 -10.79
CA ASP A 27 14.34 -9.37 -11.21
C ASP A 27 14.87 -10.60 -10.47
N ILE A 28 14.41 -10.84 -9.23
CA ILE A 28 14.67 -12.08 -8.50
C ILE A 28 13.93 -13.24 -9.18
N LEU A 29 12.63 -13.09 -9.46
CA LEU A 29 11.82 -14.12 -10.12
C LEU A 29 12.30 -14.46 -11.54
N LYS A 30 12.90 -13.50 -12.27
CA LYS A 30 13.56 -13.80 -13.56
C LYS A 30 14.73 -14.77 -13.43
N LYS A 31 15.43 -14.77 -12.29
CA LYS A 31 16.59 -15.63 -12.03
C LYS A 31 16.21 -16.92 -11.31
N ASP A 32 15.27 -16.82 -10.38
CA ASP A 32 14.74 -17.93 -9.60
C ASP A 32 13.19 -17.84 -9.56
N PRO A 33 12.52 -18.41 -10.58
CA PRO A 33 11.06 -18.40 -10.66
C PRO A 33 10.36 -19.16 -9.51
N ASN A 34 11.07 -20.03 -8.78
CA ASN A 34 10.50 -20.82 -7.70
C ASN A 34 10.66 -20.17 -6.32
N ASN A 35 11.19 -18.95 -6.27
CA ASN A 35 11.33 -18.18 -5.05
C ASN A 35 9.94 -17.78 -4.51
N LYS A 36 9.42 -18.57 -3.56
CA LYS A 36 8.10 -18.35 -2.97
C LYS A 36 7.93 -16.96 -2.36
N GLU A 37 8.96 -16.47 -1.67
CA GLU A 37 8.91 -15.16 -1.02
C GLU A 37 8.78 -14.02 -2.05
N ALA A 38 9.55 -14.07 -3.14
CA ALA A 38 9.41 -13.11 -4.22
C ALA A 38 8.07 -13.23 -4.95
N GLN A 39 7.54 -14.44 -5.11
CA GLN A 39 6.24 -14.69 -5.73
C GLN A 39 5.10 -14.06 -4.90
N ASP A 40 5.10 -14.30 -3.59
CA ASP A 40 4.10 -13.77 -2.67
C ASP A 40 4.16 -12.23 -2.60
N ALA A 41 5.38 -11.68 -2.57
CA ALA A 41 5.57 -10.24 -2.59
C ALA A 41 5.14 -9.61 -3.92
N TYR A 42 5.49 -10.23 -5.05
CA TYR A 42 5.05 -9.79 -6.38
C TYR A 42 3.52 -9.76 -6.48
N ASN A 43 2.84 -10.83 -6.05
CA ASN A 43 1.37 -10.89 -6.09
C ASN A 43 0.75 -9.76 -5.25
N ARG A 44 1.17 -9.61 -3.98
CA ARG A 44 0.67 -8.56 -3.08
C ARG A 44 0.89 -7.14 -3.60
N LEU A 45 2.03 -6.89 -4.25
CA LEU A 45 2.39 -5.54 -4.74
C LEU A 45 1.89 -5.25 -6.16
N SER A 46 1.64 -6.28 -6.97
CA SER A 46 1.09 -6.14 -8.33
C SER A 46 -0.43 -6.12 -8.37
N GLU A 47 -1.09 -6.60 -7.31
CA GLU A 47 -2.53 -6.51 -7.17
C GLU A 47 -3.00 -5.05 -7.28
N LYS A 48 -3.99 -4.83 -8.16
CA LYS A 48 -4.66 -3.54 -8.25
C LYS A 48 -5.24 -3.18 -6.87
N PRO A 49 -5.26 -1.88 -6.49
CA PRO A 49 -5.88 -1.46 -5.24
C PRO A 49 -7.27 -2.06 -5.13
N LYS A 50 -7.54 -2.77 -4.04
CA LYS A 50 -8.88 -3.32 -3.78
C LYS A 50 -9.86 -2.16 -3.76
N THR A 51 -10.73 -2.10 -4.77
CA THR A 51 -11.86 -1.18 -4.77
C THR A 51 -12.91 -1.79 -3.86
N PHE A 52 -13.11 -1.17 -2.70
CA PHE A 52 -14.21 -1.57 -1.83
C PHE A 52 -15.51 -0.97 -2.39
N GLU A 53 -16.49 -1.82 -2.65
CA GLU A 53 -17.84 -1.35 -3.02
C GLU A 53 -18.51 -0.68 -1.81
N GLY A 54 -19.30 0.37 -2.06
CA GLY A 54 -19.99 1.12 -1.00
C GLY A 54 -19.12 2.12 -0.23
N VAL A 55 -17.88 2.40 -0.66
CA VAL A 55 -17.06 3.43 -0.02
C VAL A 55 -17.70 4.80 -0.19
N ASN A 56 -17.90 5.49 0.94
CA ASN A 56 -18.28 6.89 0.93
C ASN A 56 -17.09 7.76 0.50
N LEU A 57 -16.93 7.96 -0.81
CA LEU A 57 -15.84 8.74 -1.40
C LEU A 57 -15.83 10.18 -0.91
N LYS A 58 -17.01 10.77 -0.65
CA LYS A 58 -17.10 12.14 -0.10
C LYS A 58 -16.50 12.23 1.29
N ALA A 59 -16.81 11.26 2.16
CA ALA A 59 -16.22 11.19 3.50
C ALA A 59 -14.71 10.94 3.43
N LYS A 60 -14.27 10.00 2.58
CA LYS A 60 -12.84 9.75 2.32
C LYS A 60 -12.10 11.02 1.89
N ASP A 61 -12.63 11.75 0.93
CA ASP A 61 -12.00 12.97 0.42
C ASP A 61 -11.99 14.08 1.48
N PHE A 62 -13.05 14.18 2.28
CA PHE A 62 -13.10 15.08 3.42
C PHE A 62 -12.00 14.74 4.44
N PHE A 63 -11.80 13.46 4.80
CA PHE A 63 -10.76 13.05 5.74
C PHE A 63 -9.35 13.37 5.27
N ILE A 64 -9.08 13.22 3.98
CA ILE A 64 -7.76 13.52 3.42
C ILE A 64 -7.46 15.02 3.45
N LYS A 65 -8.50 15.87 3.30
CA LYS A 65 -8.36 17.32 3.15
C LYS A 65 -8.59 18.10 4.44
N ALA A 66 -9.27 17.51 5.43
CA ALA A 66 -9.56 18.15 6.70
C ALA A 66 -8.26 18.54 7.41
N SER A 67 -8.12 19.83 7.71
CA SER A 67 -6.92 20.38 8.34
C SER A 67 -7.23 21.37 9.45
N THR A 68 -8.45 21.93 9.46
CA THR A 68 -8.88 22.85 10.52
C THR A 68 -9.50 22.10 11.69
N HIS A 69 -9.42 22.70 12.88
CA HIS A 69 -10.02 22.14 14.10
C HIS A 69 -11.52 21.87 13.98
N GLN A 70 -12.24 22.71 13.24
CA GLN A 70 -13.68 22.58 13.05
C GLN A 70 -14.05 21.43 12.09
N GLU A 71 -13.25 21.22 11.04
CA GLU A 71 -13.39 20.07 10.14
C GLU A 71 -13.10 18.76 10.88
N LEU A 72 -12.05 18.72 11.71
CA LEU A 72 -11.71 17.56 12.53
C LEU A 72 -12.81 17.24 13.55
N LYS A 73 -13.39 18.24 14.22
CA LYS A 73 -14.56 18.01 15.09
C LYS A 73 -15.79 17.47 14.35
N THR A 74 -15.98 17.88 13.11
CA THR A 74 -17.07 17.36 12.27
C THR A 74 -16.84 15.89 11.94
N PHE A 75 -15.58 15.53 11.65
CA PHE A 75 -15.16 14.14 11.50
C PHE A 75 -15.39 13.31 12.78
N GLU A 76 -14.94 13.80 13.95
CA GLU A 76 -15.13 13.10 15.23
C GLU A 76 -16.60 12.80 15.50
N ARG A 77 -17.49 13.79 15.30
CA ARG A 77 -18.94 13.59 15.47
C ARG A 77 -19.50 12.55 14.52
N TRP A 78 -19.04 12.56 13.27
CA TRP A 78 -19.46 11.58 12.28
C TRP A 78 -19.05 10.15 12.68
N LEU A 79 -17.83 9.95 13.19
CA LEU A 79 -17.37 8.65 13.70
C LEU A 79 -18.23 8.14 14.86
N MET A 80 -18.69 9.03 15.76
CA MET A 80 -19.55 8.65 16.87
C MET A 80 -20.94 8.16 16.44
N GLN A 81 -21.41 8.53 15.25
CA GLN A 81 -22.69 8.08 14.70
C GLN A 81 -22.61 6.72 14.02
N TRP A 82 -21.41 6.17 13.86
CA TRP A 82 -21.17 4.93 13.12
C TRP A 82 -21.41 3.65 13.96
N ASN A 83 -22.09 3.80 15.10
CA ASN A 83 -22.43 2.73 16.04
C ASN A 83 -23.90 2.33 15.91
#